data_AF-A0A6L2ZZY8-F1
#
_entry.id   AF-A0A6L2ZZY8-F1
#
_cell.length_a   1.000
_cell.length_b   1.000
_cell.length_c   1.000
_cell.angle_alpha   90.00
_cell.angle_beta   90.00
_cell.angle_gamma   90.00
#
_symmetry.space_group_name_H-M   'P 1'
#
loop_
_entity.id
_entity.type
_entity.pdbx_description
1 polymer ?
#
loop_
_entity_poly.entity_id
_entity_poly.type
_entity_poly.pdbx_seq_one_letter_code
_entity_poly.pdbx_strand_id
1 'polypeptide(L)'
;MDMITRKKSPAKTATPVKKAALKAVAAPAAVPAAVQAEVLAGIGVLNEKQARARRNGATESNLKMRAHLWPDLDEKRLWLRTDKTRKGFTTMPRTMALIVNLIDDISKQVTNGKAVPAGRTYLVLWCRVFDEGFVRIDNEAVAALEAGYGGERNVTTWRQHLAVLRDLGFIDCKDGPAGPYQYLLLFNPYQVIKALNAKGMIQQGTYTALFQRAIDVRATDLTEA
;
A
#
# COMPACT_ATOMS: atom_id res chain seq x y z
N MET A 1 -74.85 11.03 -8.16
CA MET A 1 -74.27 10.17 -7.13
C MET A 1 -72.88 9.73 -7.59
N ASP A 2 -71.76 9.98 -6.93
CA ASP A 2 -71.44 10.86 -5.81
C ASP A 2 -69.93 11.15 -5.84
N MET A 3 -69.59 12.38 -5.45
CA MET A 3 -68.24 12.93 -5.38
C MET A 3 -67.44 12.28 -4.25
N ILE A 4 -66.20 11.84 -4.50
CA ILE A 4 -65.23 11.57 -3.43
C ILE A 4 -64.27 12.75 -3.34
N THR A 5 -64.59 13.61 -2.38
CA THR A 5 -63.82 14.77 -1.94
C THR A 5 -62.56 14.35 -1.20
N ARG A 6 -61.41 14.87 -1.64
CA ARG A 6 -60.11 14.73 -1.00
C ARG A 6 -60.07 15.60 0.27
N LYS A 7 -60.20 15.00 1.46
CA LYS A 7 -59.95 15.69 2.74
C LYS A 7 -58.46 16.06 2.87
N LYS A 8 -58.18 17.36 2.96
CA LYS A 8 -56.86 17.96 3.23
C LYS A 8 -56.64 17.94 4.74
N SER A 9 -55.58 17.28 5.21
CA SER A 9 -55.16 17.30 6.62
C SER A 9 -54.12 18.42 6.84
N PRO A 10 -54.10 19.11 8.00
CA PRO A 10 -53.40 20.38 8.17
C PRO A 10 -51.89 20.22 8.32
N ALA A 11 -51.17 21.22 7.78
CA ALA A 11 -49.73 21.36 7.88
C ALA A 11 -49.30 21.51 9.35
N LYS A 12 -48.40 20.62 9.81
CA LYS A 12 -47.65 20.84 11.04
C LYS A 12 -46.51 21.82 10.75
N THR A 13 -46.64 23.01 11.30
CA THR A 13 -45.61 24.05 11.34
C THR A 13 -44.40 23.51 12.11
N ALA A 14 -43.26 23.35 11.43
CA ALA A 14 -42.01 23.00 12.09
C ALA A 14 -41.40 24.26 12.71
N THR A 15 -41.28 24.27 14.04
CA THR A 15 -40.57 25.30 14.80
C THR A 15 -39.08 25.33 14.38
N PRO A 16 -38.47 26.51 14.16
CA PRO A 16 -37.07 26.57 13.77
C PRO A 16 -36.18 26.19 14.95
N VAL A 17 -35.39 25.13 14.80
CA VAL A 17 -34.32 24.79 15.74
C VAL A 17 -33.24 25.86 15.62
N LYS A 18 -32.96 26.58 16.72
CA LYS A 18 -31.85 27.53 16.80
C LYS A 18 -30.54 26.82 16.45
N LYS A 19 -29.85 27.27 15.40
CA LYS A 19 -28.45 26.90 15.11
C LYS A 19 -27.58 27.35 16.27
N ALA A 20 -27.14 26.41 17.11
CA ALA A 20 -25.97 26.64 17.94
C ALA A 20 -24.75 26.72 17.00
N ALA A 21 -24.05 27.86 17.04
CA ALA A 21 -22.83 28.04 16.27
C ALA A 21 -21.78 27.02 16.75
N LEU A 22 -21.43 26.08 15.88
CA LEU A 22 -20.24 25.25 16.03
C LEU A 22 -19.03 26.20 16.02
N LYS A 23 -18.37 26.37 17.16
CA LYS A 23 -17.08 27.04 17.25
C LYS A 23 -16.12 26.32 16.31
N ALA A 24 -15.49 27.07 15.41
CA ALA A 24 -14.43 26.57 14.55
C ALA A 24 -13.32 25.99 15.44
N VAL A 25 -13.12 24.68 15.35
CA VAL A 25 -11.91 24.04 15.90
C VAL A 25 -10.77 24.48 14.98
N ALA A 26 -9.84 25.26 15.54
CA ALA A 26 -8.63 25.65 14.84
C ALA A 26 -7.92 24.39 14.32
N ALA A 27 -7.47 24.44 13.07
CA ALA A 27 -6.64 23.37 12.49
C ALA A 27 -5.48 23.06 13.45
N PRO A 28 -5.15 21.78 13.69
CA PRO A 28 -4.04 21.44 14.57
C PRO A 28 -2.77 22.07 14.00
N ALA A 29 -2.14 22.92 14.81
CA ALA A 29 -0.88 23.56 14.46
C ALA A 29 0.15 22.48 14.10
N ALA A 30 0.81 22.64 12.95
CA ALA A 30 1.87 21.74 12.54
C ALA A 30 2.93 21.67 13.63
N VAL A 31 3.20 20.46 14.13
CA VAL A 31 4.25 20.23 15.13
C VAL A 31 5.59 20.67 14.53
N PRO A 32 6.38 21.54 15.19
CA PRO A 32 7.64 22.03 14.66
C PRO A 32 8.58 20.88 14.28
N ALA A 33 9.26 20.99 13.14
CA ALA A 33 10.16 19.95 12.62
C ALA A 33 11.24 19.51 13.64
N ALA A 34 11.67 20.41 14.53
CA ALA A 34 12.60 20.12 15.61
C ALA A 34 12.03 19.14 16.66
N VAL A 35 10.75 19.29 17.00
CA VAL A 35 10.06 18.40 17.95
C VAL A 35 9.81 17.03 17.31
N GLN A 36 9.55 16.98 16.01
CA GLN A 36 9.48 15.71 15.27
C GLN A 36 10.83 14.99 15.26
N ALA A 37 11.93 15.73 15.06
CA ALA A 37 13.29 15.18 15.08
C ALA A 37 13.71 14.66 16.46
N GLU A 38 13.37 15.35 17.55
CA GLU A 38 13.65 14.87 18.93
C GLU A 38 12.80 13.66 19.32
N VAL A 39 11.53 13.60 18.92
CA VAL A 39 10.67 12.43 19.16
C VAL A 39 11.16 11.21 18.36
N LEU A 40 11.65 11.43 17.14
CA LEU A 40 12.28 10.39 16.31
C LEU A 40 13.61 9.89 16.91
N ALA A 41 14.39 10.78 17.51
CA ALA A 41 15.66 10.44 18.17
C ALA A 41 15.48 9.67 19.50
N GLY A 42 14.33 9.83 20.18
CA GLY A 42 14.03 9.19 21.47
C GLY A 42 13.61 7.71 21.40
N ILE A 43 13.33 7.18 20.21
CA ILE A 43 13.02 5.75 20.03
C ILE A 43 14.34 4.99 19.92
N GLY A 44 14.92 4.63 21.07
CA GLY A 44 16.19 3.91 21.14
C GLY A 44 16.23 2.71 20.19
N VAL A 45 17.06 2.81 19.15
CA VAL A 45 17.26 1.75 18.16
C VAL A 45 17.97 0.59 18.86
N LEU A 46 17.28 -0.54 19.00
CA LEU A 46 17.88 -1.77 19.51
C LEU A 46 19.05 -2.18 18.63
N ASN A 47 20.18 -2.56 19.23
CA ASN A 47 21.30 -3.11 18.45
C ASN A 47 20.92 -4.45 17.80
N GLU A 48 21.69 -4.88 16.80
CA GLU A 48 21.36 -6.05 15.98
C GLU A 48 21.22 -7.35 16.80
N LYS A 49 22.04 -7.50 17.85
CA LYS A 49 22.04 -8.69 18.73
C LYS A 49 20.76 -8.73 19.57
N GLN A 50 20.38 -7.60 20.17
CA GLN A 50 19.15 -7.47 20.94
C GLN A 50 17.91 -7.61 20.05
N ALA A 51 17.93 -7.04 18.85
CA ALA A 51 16.87 -7.19 17.87
C ALA A 51 16.70 -8.66 17.43
N ARG A 52 17.80 -9.38 17.20
CA ARG A 52 17.79 -10.81 16.85
C ARG A 52 17.23 -11.66 17.99
N ALA A 53 17.69 -11.45 19.22
CA ALA A 53 17.18 -12.17 20.40
C ALA A 53 15.68 -11.96 20.60
N ARG A 54 15.19 -10.72 20.48
CA ARG A 54 13.75 -10.41 20.56
C ARG A 54 12.95 -11.05 19.44
N ARG A 55 13.46 -11.11 18.20
CA ARG A 55 12.81 -11.83 17.09
C ARG A 55 12.68 -13.32 17.37
N ASN A 56 13.70 -13.93 17.96
CA ASN A 56 13.65 -15.34 18.33
C ASN A 56 12.60 -15.57 19.43
N GLY A 57 12.56 -14.73 20.46
CA GLY A 57 11.54 -14.81 21.52
C GLY A 57 10.11 -14.57 21.03
N ALA A 58 9.90 -13.60 20.14
CA ALA A 58 8.59 -13.37 19.52
C ALA A 58 8.15 -14.54 18.63
N THR A 59 9.09 -15.12 17.88
CA THR A 59 8.84 -16.33 17.08
C THR A 59 8.43 -17.49 17.99
N GLU A 60 9.16 -17.72 19.07
CA GLU A 60 8.87 -18.79 20.02
C GLU A 60 7.51 -18.60 20.70
N SER A 61 7.20 -17.38 21.15
CA SER A 61 5.90 -17.04 21.74
C SER A 61 4.75 -17.31 20.76
N ASN A 62 4.91 -16.93 19.49
CA ASN A 62 3.89 -17.17 18.46
C ASN A 62 3.72 -18.65 18.16
N LEU A 63 4.82 -19.43 18.12
CA LEU A 63 4.76 -20.87 17.91
C LEU A 63 4.07 -21.58 19.07
N LYS A 64 4.34 -21.19 20.32
CA LYS A 64 3.64 -21.70 21.51
C LYS A 64 2.15 -21.40 21.45
N MET A 65 1.79 -20.16 21.12
CA MET A 65 0.39 -19.76 20.97
C MET A 65 -0.32 -20.56 19.87
N ARG A 66 0.33 -20.74 18.71
CA ARG A 66 -0.22 -21.56 17.62
C ARG A 66 -0.43 -23.01 18.05
N ALA A 67 0.53 -23.62 18.74
CA ALA A 67 0.40 -24.99 19.24
C ALA A 67 -0.73 -25.12 20.28
N HIS A 68 -0.91 -24.11 21.14
CA HIS A 68 -2.00 -24.10 22.11
C HIS A 68 -3.39 -23.96 21.45
N LEU A 69 -3.52 -23.07 20.46
CA LEU A 69 -4.79 -22.79 19.79
C LEU A 69 -5.15 -23.83 18.71
N TRP A 70 -4.15 -24.49 18.11
CA TRP A 70 -4.31 -25.53 17.09
C TRP A 70 -3.43 -26.75 17.41
N PRO A 71 -3.79 -27.54 18.43
CA PRO A 71 -2.97 -28.67 18.90
C PRO A 71 -2.81 -29.77 17.84
N ASP A 72 -3.82 -29.98 16.99
CA ASP A 72 -3.84 -31.04 15.98
C ASP A 72 -3.34 -30.60 14.60
N LEU A 73 -2.63 -29.46 14.52
CA LEU A 73 -2.14 -28.91 13.26
C LEU A 73 -1.01 -29.75 12.67
N ASP A 74 -1.30 -30.47 11.59
CA ASP A 74 -0.26 -31.02 10.74
C ASP A 74 0.48 -29.90 9.98
N GLU A 75 1.72 -29.62 10.37
CA GLU A 75 2.57 -28.61 9.73
C GLU A 75 2.82 -28.89 8.25
N LYS A 76 2.63 -30.14 7.78
CA LYS A 76 2.72 -30.47 6.35
C LYS A 76 1.67 -29.74 5.51
N ARG A 77 0.59 -29.26 6.13
CA ARG A 77 -0.49 -28.48 5.50
C ARG A 77 -0.18 -26.99 5.38
N LEU A 78 0.85 -26.49 6.05
CA LEU A 78 1.21 -25.08 6.03
C LEU A 78 2.21 -24.79 4.93
N TRP A 79 2.04 -23.69 4.19
CA TRP A 79 3.04 -23.24 3.23
C TRP A 79 4.05 -22.31 3.93
N LEU A 80 5.06 -22.91 4.56
CA LEU A 80 6.09 -22.19 5.34
C LEU A 80 7.38 -22.00 4.53
N ARG A 81 7.90 -20.77 4.49
CA ARG A 81 9.19 -20.43 3.85
C ARG A 81 10.41 -21.08 4.54
N THR A 82 10.29 -21.44 5.81
CA THR A 82 11.35 -22.14 6.57
C THR A 82 11.53 -23.58 6.10
N ASP A 83 10.49 -24.20 5.56
CA ASP A 83 10.58 -25.52 4.95
C ASP A 83 11.22 -25.40 3.57
N LYS A 84 12.43 -25.94 3.43
CA LYS A 84 13.22 -25.85 2.19
C LYS A 84 12.67 -26.71 1.05
N THR A 85 11.78 -27.66 1.34
CA THR A 85 11.10 -28.47 0.31
C THR A 85 10.00 -27.68 -0.40
N ARG A 86 9.46 -26.64 0.24
CA ARG A 86 8.45 -25.75 -0.34
C ARG A 86 9.12 -24.57 -1.05
N LYS A 87 8.69 -24.32 -2.27
CA LYS A 87 9.16 -23.21 -3.12
C LYS A 87 7.98 -22.30 -3.48
N GLY A 88 8.25 -21.20 -4.20
CA GLY A 88 7.23 -20.25 -4.67
C GLY A 88 6.91 -19.10 -3.72
N PHE A 89 7.83 -18.78 -2.81
CA PHE A 89 7.74 -17.57 -1.98
C PHE A 89 8.53 -16.43 -2.62
N THR A 90 7.99 -15.22 -2.57
CA THR A 90 8.76 -13.98 -2.77
C THR A 90 8.95 -13.25 -1.44
N THR A 91 10.04 -12.50 -1.32
CA THR A 91 10.24 -11.59 -0.18
C THR A 91 9.87 -10.19 -0.61
N MET A 92 8.89 -9.59 0.08
CA MET A 92 8.42 -8.23 -0.21
C MET A 92 8.46 -7.37 1.05
N PRO A 93 8.55 -6.03 0.92
CA PRO A 93 8.35 -5.10 2.02
C PRO A 93 7.05 -5.41 2.79
N ARG A 94 7.11 -5.46 4.13
CA ARG A 94 5.92 -5.71 4.98
C ARG A 94 4.87 -4.59 4.92
N THR A 95 5.23 -3.47 4.31
CA THR A 95 4.37 -2.31 4.01
C THR A 95 3.73 -2.38 2.63
N MET A 96 3.96 -3.44 1.83
CA MET A 96 3.51 -3.52 0.43
C MET A 96 2.03 -3.22 0.25
N ALA A 97 1.16 -3.70 1.15
CA ALA A 97 -0.27 -3.41 1.09
C ALA A 97 -0.60 -1.91 1.15
N LEU A 98 0.14 -1.14 1.97
CA LEU A 98 0.00 0.32 2.02
C LEU A 98 0.57 0.99 0.78
N ILE A 99 1.69 0.48 0.25
CA ILE A 99 2.32 1.00 -0.97
C ILE A 99 1.39 0.82 -2.18
N VAL A 100 0.74 -0.33 -2.31
CA VAL A 100 -0.24 -0.61 -3.37
C VAL A 100 -1.37 0.41 -3.36
N ASN A 101 -1.99 0.64 -2.19
CA ASN A 101 -3.08 1.60 -2.06
C ASN A 101 -2.59 3.04 -2.32
N LEU A 102 -1.39 3.38 -1.82
CA LEU A 102 -0.79 4.69 -2.04
C LEU A 102 -0.58 4.96 -3.53
N ILE A 103 -0.08 3.98 -4.30
CA ILE A 103 0.11 4.09 -5.75
C ILE A 103 -1.21 4.43 -6.44
N ASP A 104 -2.30 3.73 -6.08
CA ASP A 104 -3.62 3.98 -6.65
C ASP A 104 -4.09 5.41 -6.36
N ASP A 105 -3.88 5.91 -5.14
CA ASP A 105 -4.26 7.26 -4.73
C ASP A 105 -3.48 8.36 -5.46
N ILE A 106 -2.16 8.16 -5.64
CA ILE A 106 -1.27 9.15 -6.26
C ILE A 106 -1.27 9.07 -7.79
N SER A 107 -1.82 8.01 -8.38
CA SER A 107 -1.89 7.83 -9.84
C SER A 107 -2.46 9.06 -10.55
N LYS A 108 -3.47 9.71 -9.96
CA LYS A 108 -4.11 10.93 -10.47
C LYS A 108 -3.14 12.08 -10.76
N GLN A 109 -1.98 12.10 -10.10
CA GLN A 109 -0.94 13.12 -10.28
C GLN A 109 -0.25 13.00 -11.66
N VAL A 110 -0.29 11.82 -12.29
CA VAL A 110 0.33 11.54 -13.60
C VAL A 110 -0.68 11.17 -14.68
N THR A 111 -1.98 11.14 -14.35
CA THR A 111 -3.06 10.68 -15.25
C THR A 111 -4.17 11.72 -15.43
N ASN A 112 -3.82 13.00 -15.40
CA ASN A 112 -4.76 14.12 -15.60
C ASN A 112 -5.98 14.05 -14.66
N GLY A 113 -5.76 13.70 -13.39
CA GLY A 113 -6.81 13.63 -12.37
C GLY A 113 -7.61 12.32 -12.32
N LYS A 114 -7.38 11.36 -13.22
CA LYS A 114 -8.08 10.08 -13.23
C LYS A 114 -7.41 9.06 -12.31
N ALA A 115 -8.12 8.51 -11.33
CA ALA A 115 -7.59 7.39 -10.55
C ALA A 115 -7.37 6.15 -11.44
N VAL A 116 -6.16 5.58 -11.39
CA VAL A 116 -5.77 4.36 -12.10
C VAL A 116 -5.25 3.35 -11.06
N PRO A 117 -5.84 2.15 -10.96
CA PRO A 117 -5.44 1.17 -9.95
C PRO A 117 -4.16 0.41 -10.37
N ALA A 118 -3.04 1.12 -10.42
CA ALA A 118 -1.73 0.61 -10.84
C ALA A 118 -0.98 -0.18 -9.76
N GLY A 119 -1.40 -0.10 -8.49
CA GLY A 119 -0.80 -0.80 -7.36
C GLY A 119 -0.85 -2.32 -7.52
N ARG A 120 -1.92 -2.88 -8.11
CA ARG A 120 -1.98 -4.33 -8.39
C ARG A 120 -0.96 -4.78 -9.44
N THR A 121 -0.68 -3.94 -10.44
CA THR A 121 0.40 -4.17 -11.41
C THR A 121 1.74 -4.20 -10.68
N TYR A 122 1.96 -3.26 -9.75
CA TYR A 122 3.19 -3.22 -8.95
C TYR A 122 3.37 -4.45 -8.06
N LEU A 123 2.31 -4.92 -7.41
CA LEU A 123 2.33 -6.16 -6.63
C LEU A 123 2.75 -7.35 -7.49
N VAL A 124 2.23 -7.43 -8.71
CA VAL A 124 2.57 -8.50 -9.67
C VAL A 124 4.04 -8.44 -10.12
N LEU A 125 4.63 -7.24 -10.24
CA LEU A 125 6.07 -7.10 -10.45
C LEU A 125 6.87 -7.58 -9.24
N TRP A 126 6.45 -7.25 -8.01
CA TRP A 126 7.09 -7.73 -6.78
C TRP A 126 6.98 -9.25 -6.56
N CYS A 127 5.91 -9.87 -7.07
CA CYS A 127 5.80 -11.33 -7.09
C CYS A 127 6.76 -11.99 -8.08
N ARG A 128 7.22 -11.26 -9.10
CA ARG A 128 8.18 -11.74 -10.11
C ARG A 128 9.64 -11.41 -9.79
N VAL A 129 9.87 -10.33 -9.06
CA VAL A 129 11.23 -9.85 -8.79
C VAL A 129 11.93 -10.75 -7.77
N PHE A 130 13.21 -10.97 -8.00
CA PHE A 130 14.13 -11.60 -7.06
C PHE A 130 15.12 -10.56 -6.54
N ASP A 131 16.26 -11.01 -6.02
CA ASP A 131 17.21 -10.16 -5.32
C ASP A 131 17.94 -9.16 -6.25
N GLU A 132 17.82 -9.28 -7.58
CA GLU A 132 18.47 -8.36 -8.53
C GLU A 132 17.69 -7.06 -8.79
N GLY A 133 16.46 -6.92 -8.27
CA GLY A 133 15.61 -5.74 -8.56
C GLY A 133 15.20 -5.62 -10.02
N PHE A 134 15.35 -6.69 -10.80
CA PHE A 134 15.12 -6.75 -12.24
C PHE A 134 14.02 -7.76 -12.55
N VAL A 135 13.08 -7.39 -13.43
CA VAL A 135 11.99 -8.25 -13.88
C VAL A 135 12.03 -8.36 -15.39
N ARG A 136 11.91 -9.58 -15.90
CA ARG A 136 11.72 -9.87 -17.32
C ARG A 136 10.29 -10.34 -17.59
N ILE A 137 9.60 -9.73 -18.54
CA ILE A 137 8.24 -10.08 -18.98
C ILE A 137 8.30 -10.58 -20.42
N ASP A 138 8.38 -11.89 -20.58
CA ASP A 138 8.39 -12.53 -21.91
C ASP A 138 6.97 -12.69 -22.50
N ASN A 139 5.93 -12.56 -21.67
CA ASN A 139 4.53 -12.61 -22.09
C ASN A 139 3.66 -11.64 -21.28
N GLU A 140 3.32 -10.50 -21.89
CA GLU A 140 2.50 -9.47 -21.24
C GLU A 140 1.07 -9.92 -20.95
N ALA A 141 0.50 -10.83 -21.75
CA ALA A 141 -0.87 -11.30 -21.51
C ALA A 141 -0.97 -12.14 -20.21
N VAL A 142 0.07 -12.93 -19.90
CA VAL A 142 0.16 -13.68 -18.65
C VAL A 142 0.35 -12.75 -17.46
N ALA A 143 1.24 -11.76 -17.57
CA ALA A 143 1.41 -10.75 -16.53
C ALA A 143 0.13 -9.92 -16.29
N ALA A 144 -0.58 -9.58 -17.37
CA ALA A 144 -1.85 -8.89 -17.30
C ALA A 144 -2.91 -9.73 -16.58
N LEU A 145 -3.00 -11.02 -16.89
CA LEU A 145 -3.92 -11.96 -16.24
C LEU A 145 -3.66 -12.08 -14.74
N GLU A 146 -2.40 -12.16 -14.31
CA GLU A 146 -2.03 -12.23 -12.90
C GLU A 146 -2.38 -10.97 -12.11
N ALA A 147 -2.35 -9.81 -12.77
CA ALA A 147 -2.86 -8.57 -12.19
C ALA A 147 -4.40 -8.48 -12.21
N GLY A 148 -5.08 -9.51 -12.71
CA GLY A 148 -6.53 -9.57 -12.82
C GLY A 148 -7.09 -8.71 -13.95
N TYR A 149 -6.31 -8.42 -15.00
CA TYR A 149 -6.81 -7.80 -16.22
C TYR A 149 -7.29 -8.90 -17.18
N GLY A 150 -8.60 -8.95 -17.43
CA GLY A 150 -9.23 -9.86 -18.38
C GLY A 150 -9.71 -9.17 -19.65
N GLY A 151 -10.22 -9.97 -20.59
CA GLY A 151 -10.83 -9.50 -21.84
C GLY A 151 -9.83 -8.96 -22.87
N GLU A 152 -10.37 -8.43 -23.97
CA GLU A 152 -9.60 -8.01 -25.16
C GLU A 152 -8.63 -6.86 -24.91
N ARG A 153 -8.81 -6.10 -23.82
CA ARG A 153 -7.98 -4.94 -23.46
C ARG A 153 -7.02 -5.21 -22.31
N ASN A 154 -6.77 -6.48 -21.97
CA ASN A 154 -5.93 -6.84 -20.83
C ASN A 154 -4.50 -6.28 -20.95
N VAL A 155 -3.80 -6.53 -22.07
CA VAL A 155 -2.43 -6.05 -22.32
C VAL A 155 -2.40 -4.54 -22.40
N THR A 156 -3.38 -3.91 -23.06
CA THR A 156 -3.49 -2.45 -23.11
C THR A 156 -3.60 -1.84 -21.71
N THR A 157 -4.43 -2.42 -20.85
CA THR A 157 -4.60 -1.96 -19.46
C THR A 157 -3.33 -2.18 -18.65
N TRP A 158 -2.69 -3.35 -18.80
CA TRP A 158 -1.40 -3.66 -18.19
C TRP A 158 -0.34 -2.61 -18.54
N ARG A 159 -0.17 -2.28 -19.82
CA ARG A 159 0.78 -1.27 -20.31
C ARG A 159 0.47 0.14 -19.78
N GLN A 160 -0.81 0.51 -19.73
CA GLN A 160 -1.22 1.80 -19.15
C GLN A 160 -0.82 1.92 -17.68
N HIS A 161 -0.95 0.83 -16.92
CA HIS A 161 -0.60 0.84 -15.50
C HIS A 161 0.92 0.79 -15.29
N LEU A 162 1.67 0.09 -16.15
CA LEU A 162 3.13 0.18 -16.16
C LEU A 162 3.62 1.60 -16.45
N ALA A 163 2.98 2.30 -17.40
CA ALA A 163 3.30 3.70 -17.67
C ALA A 163 3.10 4.57 -16.42
N VAL A 164 1.98 4.39 -15.69
CA VAL A 164 1.75 5.10 -14.41
C VAL A 164 2.85 4.82 -13.39
N LEU A 165 3.25 3.55 -13.22
CA LEU A 165 4.32 3.20 -12.27
C LEU A 165 5.66 3.82 -12.65
N ARG A 166 5.98 3.84 -13.95
CA ARG A 166 7.18 4.49 -14.47
C ARG A 166 7.15 6.00 -14.24
N ASP A 167 6.03 6.64 -14.56
CA ASP A 167 5.89 8.10 -14.46
C ASP A 167 5.88 8.58 -12.99
N LEU A 168 5.45 7.73 -12.06
CA LEU A 168 5.59 7.93 -10.61
C LEU A 168 7.01 7.63 -10.09
N GLY A 169 7.86 6.97 -10.88
CA GLY A 169 9.25 6.63 -10.55
C GLY A 169 9.44 5.34 -9.77
N PHE A 170 8.43 4.47 -9.66
CA PHE A 170 8.57 3.16 -9.00
C PHE A 170 9.37 2.16 -9.84
N ILE A 171 9.35 2.33 -11.16
CA ILE A 171 10.04 1.45 -12.10
C ILE A 171 10.71 2.24 -13.22
N ASP A 172 11.72 1.63 -13.84
CA ASP A 172 12.18 1.98 -15.18
C ASP A 172 11.88 0.81 -16.13
N CYS A 173 11.68 1.11 -17.41
CA CYS A 173 11.26 0.14 -18.43
C CYS A 173 12.13 0.26 -19.68
N LYS A 174 12.57 -0.89 -20.22
CA LYS A 174 13.20 -1.01 -21.53
C LYS A 174 12.43 -2.00 -22.40
N ASP A 175 12.43 -1.72 -23.69
CA ASP A 175 11.90 -2.60 -24.71
C ASP A 175 12.82 -3.79 -24.96
N GLY A 176 12.26 -4.81 -25.59
CA GLY A 176 13.01 -5.98 -26.03
C GLY A 176 12.20 -6.77 -27.06
N PRO A 177 12.72 -7.92 -27.52
CA PRO A 177 12.07 -8.75 -28.53
C PRO A 177 10.63 -9.17 -28.21
N ALA A 178 10.26 -9.24 -26.93
CA ALA A 178 8.91 -9.64 -26.50
C ALA A 178 7.93 -8.46 -26.38
N GLY A 179 8.39 -7.21 -26.44
CA GLY A 179 7.54 -6.03 -26.37
C GLY A 179 8.17 -4.79 -25.73
N PRO A 180 7.42 -3.68 -25.66
CA PRO A 180 7.91 -2.39 -25.16
C PRO A 180 8.18 -2.35 -23.64
N TYR A 181 7.69 -3.34 -22.89
CA TYR A 181 7.86 -3.47 -21.45
C TYR A 181 8.44 -4.83 -21.08
N GLN A 182 9.47 -5.29 -21.79
CA GLN A 182 10.07 -6.60 -21.50
C GLN A 182 11.01 -6.56 -20.30
N TYR A 183 11.81 -5.51 -20.15
CA TYR A 183 12.81 -5.41 -19.09
C TYR A 183 12.45 -4.28 -18.14
N LEU A 184 12.32 -4.58 -16.85
CA LEU A 184 11.90 -3.61 -15.84
C LEU A 184 12.88 -3.61 -14.68
N LEU A 185 13.21 -2.42 -14.20
CA LEU A 185 13.93 -2.22 -12.95
C LEU A 185 12.96 -1.72 -11.88
N LEU A 186 13.03 -2.28 -10.68
CA LEU A 186 12.22 -1.87 -9.54
C LEU A 186 13.09 -1.04 -8.59
N PHE A 187 12.65 0.18 -8.31
CA PHE A 187 13.33 1.04 -7.36
C PHE A 187 12.86 0.78 -5.93
N ASN A 188 13.66 1.19 -4.95
CA ASN A 188 13.25 1.14 -3.55
C ASN A 188 11.98 2.00 -3.34
N PRO A 189 10.83 1.41 -3.00
CA PRO A 189 9.57 2.14 -2.94
C PRO A 189 9.60 3.25 -1.88
N TYR A 190 10.38 3.10 -0.81
CA TYR A 190 10.44 4.10 0.24
C TYR A 190 11.13 5.39 -0.23
N GLN A 191 12.21 5.27 -1.00
CA GLN A 191 12.91 6.43 -1.57
C GLN A 191 12.01 7.17 -2.57
N VAL A 192 11.30 6.43 -3.42
CA VAL A 192 10.33 6.98 -4.37
C VAL A 192 9.21 7.74 -3.63
N ILE A 193 8.63 7.11 -2.60
CA ILE A 193 7.56 7.72 -1.80
C ILE A 193 8.05 8.96 -1.04
N LYS A 194 9.27 8.93 -0.48
CA LYS A 194 9.90 10.10 0.16
C LYS A 194 10.02 11.27 -0.83
N ALA A 195 10.50 11.00 -2.05
CA ALA A 195 10.62 12.01 -3.10
C ALA A 195 9.26 12.57 -3.56
N LEU A 196 8.24 11.72 -3.69
CA LEU A 196 6.88 12.14 -4.04
C LEU A 196 6.21 12.96 -2.93
N ASN A 197 6.44 12.60 -1.66
CA ASN A 197 5.95 13.37 -0.52
C ASN A 197 6.58 14.77 -0.48
N ALA A 198 7.89 14.87 -0.73
CA ALA A 198 8.60 16.15 -0.80
C ALA A 198 8.03 17.07 -1.91
N LYS A 199 7.46 16.50 -2.97
CA LYS A 199 6.75 17.24 -4.04
C LYS A 199 5.30 17.62 -3.68
N GLY A 200 4.82 17.26 -2.49
CA GLY A 200 3.43 17.50 -2.07
C GLY A 200 2.38 16.63 -2.79
N MET A 201 2.81 15.55 -3.46
CA MET A 201 1.92 14.70 -4.25
C MET A 201 1.12 13.71 -3.40
N ILE A 202 1.52 13.51 -2.15
CA ILE A 202 0.97 12.52 -1.23
C ILE A 202 0.18 13.22 -0.12
N GLN A 203 -1.01 12.68 0.17
CA GLN A 203 -1.81 13.09 1.32
C GLN A 203 -1.06 12.78 2.62
N GLN A 204 -0.95 13.76 3.52
CA GLN A 204 -0.15 13.62 4.75
C GLN A 204 -0.63 12.49 5.66
N GLY A 205 -1.94 12.22 5.72
CA GLY A 205 -2.49 11.08 6.46
C GLY A 205 -1.97 9.73 5.94
N THR A 206 -1.98 9.53 4.62
CA THR A 206 -1.49 8.31 3.97
C THR A 206 0.02 8.13 4.19
N TYR A 207 0.80 9.22 4.04
CA TYR A 207 2.24 9.19 4.30
C TYR A 207 2.54 8.84 5.77
N THR A 208 1.84 9.46 6.71
CA THR A 208 2.00 9.20 8.15
C THR A 208 1.68 7.75 8.51
N ALA A 209 0.62 7.18 7.93
CA ALA A 209 0.26 5.78 8.15
C ALA A 209 1.36 4.81 7.64
N LEU A 210 1.92 5.07 6.45
CA LEU A 210 3.05 4.31 5.93
C LEU A 210 4.29 4.45 6.83
N PHE A 211 4.59 5.67 7.27
CA PHE A 211 5.73 5.98 8.11
C PHE A 211 5.64 5.26 9.47
N GLN A 212 4.49 5.32 10.14
CA GLN A 212 4.24 4.58 11.39
C GLN A 212 4.45 3.07 11.17
N ARG A 213 3.90 2.52 10.09
CA ARG A 213 4.05 1.10 9.79
C ARG A 213 5.49 0.72 9.51
N ALA A 214 6.26 1.58 8.83
CA ALA A 214 7.68 1.38 8.58
C ALA A 214 8.47 1.30 9.90
N ILE A 215 8.18 2.18 10.87
CA ILE A 215 8.77 2.10 12.22
C ILE A 215 8.44 0.76 12.89
N ASP A 216 7.19 0.32 12.87
CA ASP A 216 6.76 -0.94 13.51
C ASP A 216 7.51 -2.15 12.95
N VAL A 217 7.77 -2.15 11.63
CA VAL A 217 8.51 -3.22 10.95
C VAL A 217 10.02 -2.99 10.96
N ARG A 218 10.49 -1.84 11.46
CA ARG A 218 11.88 -1.38 11.48
C ARG A 218 12.50 -1.25 10.08
N ALA A 219 11.72 -0.74 9.12
CA ALA A 219 12.25 -0.28 7.85
C ALA A 219 12.79 1.14 8.02
N THR A 220 14.08 1.34 7.75
CA THR A 220 14.79 2.61 7.97
C THR A 220 14.89 3.46 6.70
N ASP A 221 14.57 2.89 5.54
CA ASP A 221 14.69 3.55 4.23
C ASP A 221 13.87 4.84 4.07
N LEU A 222 12.79 5.03 4.85
CA LEU A 222 12.02 6.29 4.88
C LEU A 222 12.69 7.40 5.69
N THR A 223 13.57 7.02 6.61
CA THR A 223 14.26 7.91 7.56
C THR A 223 15.73 8.14 7.21
N GLU A 224 16.32 7.27 6.39
CA GLU A 224 17.68 7.41 5.88
C GLU A 224 17.79 8.64 4.97
N ALA A 225 18.90 9.37 5.09
CA ALA A 225 19.15 10.65 4.40
C ALA A 225 19.21 10.46 2.88
#